data_AF-A0A2H0XVE1-F1
#
_entry.id   AF-A0A2H0XVE1-F1
#
_cell.length_a   1.000
_cell.length_b   1.000
_cell.length_c   1.000
_cell.angle_alpha   90.00
_cell.angle_beta   90.00
_cell.angle_gamma   90.00
#
_symmetry.space_group_name_H-M   'P 1'
#
loop_
_entity.id
_entity.type
_entity.pdbx_description
1 polymer ?
#
loop_
_entity_poly.entity_id
_entity_poly.type
_entity_poly.pdbx_seq_one_letter_code
_entity_poly.pdbx_strand_id
1 'polypeptide(L)'
;MKKFFVQLILILTFYFVTFTPLTCLYSVGGSAKIYFDKGVQEYLQGNTDAAIKNIEDGLAIEKDNKKMQALFIKLLIEQGTRFYEQKQYNDAVPYLKKAVKYIPENKDIQDMIYLCEKQLRPQQQVIALQGGATGAAGGLVVIGGGSDEKMMSKLFDSVQQQQSKLIEAYTEPQDTLRTLIGKSDEERARLMEILNKKDEALGSAMKGQRSTLLITIGAGVLIFGVIFFLVYYGMSRAAARREAVLVQQQEKILGMVYQQNIALTQGNMQLRLANQPNVPQLEAPGITPKEMLNDPNARIRAKGIEVIEAELVNEDASVAEKILKPFFEDKDNRVRANAAKILYKFNPEASMEFLNGMINDTDKWTRASGFWALGEIGTDGTLNILIDKINEPDYHIKRMILRSIKKTIATKKSEIPDETIKKAKEELLKIQKTEKWII
;
A
#
# COMPACT_ATOMS: atom_id res chain seq x y z
N MET A 1 25.67 -19.17 11.26
CA MET A 1 24.64 -18.37 10.56
C MET A 1 23.79 -19.17 9.58
N LYS A 2 24.37 -19.97 8.66
CA LYS A 2 23.58 -20.83 7.75
C LYS A 2 22.61 -21.80 8.47
N LYS A 3 23.04 -22.43 9.58
CA LYS A 3 22.19 -23.38 10.34
C LYS A 3 20.93 -22.74 10.97
N PHE A 4 21.05 -21.52 11.50
CA PHE A 4 19.92 -20.77 12.06
C PHE A 4 18.93 -20.33 10.99
N PHE A 5 19.42 -19.95 9.80
CA PHE A 5 18.58 -19.53 8.69
C PHE A 5 17.76 -20.71 8.13
N VAL A 6 18.38 -21.90 8.03
CA VAL A 6 17.69 -23.13 7.61
C VAL A 6 16.65 -23.58 8.65
N GLN A 7 16.97 -23.48 9.94
CA GLN A 7 16.00 -23.81 11.01
C GLN A 7 14.81 -22.85 11.03
N LEU A 8 15.04 -21.55 10.80
CA LEU A 8 13.94 -20.56 10.74
C LEU A 8 13.03 -20.79 9.53
N ILE A 9 13.60 -21.12 8.37
CA ILE A 9 12.83 -21.48 7.18
C ILE A 9 12.03 -22.75 7.42
N LEU A 10 12.64 -23.79 8.01
CA LEU A 10 11.95 -25.04 8.32
C LEU A 10 10.78 -24.85 9.29
N ILE A 11 10.94 -23.99 10.31
CA ILE A 11 9.88 -23.65 11.26
C ILE A 11 8.76 -22.85 10.57
N LEU A 12 9.10 -21.89 9.71
CA LEU A 12 8.12 -21.12 8.95
C LEU A 12 7.35 -21.98 7.95
N THR A 13 8.02 -22.89 7.25
CA THR A 13 7.37 -23.84 6.33
C THR A 13 6.52 -24.85 7.09
N PHE A 14 6.97 -25.32 8.25
CA PHE A 14 6.18 -26.20 9.10
C PHE A 14 4.93 -25.50 9.65
N TYR A 15 5.05 -24.22 10.03
CA TYR A 15 3.92 -23.40 10.47
C TYR A 15 2.94 -23.11 9.32
N PHE A 16 3.43 -22.86 8.10
CA PHE A 16 2.59 -22.63 6.94
C PHE A 16 1.85 -23.89 6.49
N VAL A 17 2.45 -25.07 6.65
CA VAL A 17 1.82 -26.37 6.30
C VAL A 17 0.86 -26.87 7.39
N THR A 18 1.14 -26.58 8.67
CA THR A 18 0.28 -27.01 9.79
C THR A 18 -0.83 -26.02 10.13
N PHE A 19 -0.72 -24.76 9.70
CA PHE A 19 -1.68 -23.70 10.00
C PHE A 19 -2.38 -23.11 8.77
N THR A 20 -2.30 -23.78 7.62
CA THR A 20 -3.37 -23.69 6.62
C THR A 20 -4.56 -24.48 7.14
N PRO A 21 -5.68 -23.85 7.55
CA PRO A 21 -6.88 -24.61 7.76
C PRO A 21 -7.24 -25.27 6.41
N LEU A 22 -7.53 -26.57 6.45
CA LEU A 22 -8.25 -27.29 5.41
C LEU A 22 -9.41 -26.42 4.89
N THR A 23 -9.16 -25.67 3.82
CA THR A 23 -10.18 -24.93 3.07
C THR A 23 -10.15 -25.35 1.60
N CYS A 24 -9.47 -26.46 1.31
CA CYS A 24 -9.65 -27.24 0.11
C CYS A 24 -10.64 -28.38 0.44
N LEU A 25 -11.91 -28.04 0.64
CA LEU A 25 -13.11 -28.91 0.61
C LEU A 25 -14.33 -28.12 1.13
N TYR A 26 -14.64 -26.97 0.53
CA TYR A 26 -15.99 -26.42 0.59
C TYR A 26 -16.52 -26.29 -0.83
N SER A 27 -17.07 -27.41 -1.30
CA SER A 27 -18.26 -27.52 -2.15
C SER A 27 -18.51 -26.37 -3.15
N VAL A 28 -18.28 -26.67 -4.42
CA VAL A 28 -18.77 -25.94 -5.60
C VAL A 28 -20.32 -25.79 -5.63
N GLY A 29 -21.07 -26.51 -4.78
CA GLY A 29 -22.54 -26.45 -4.69
C GLY A 29 -23.12 -25.29 -3.87
N GLY A 30 -22.29 -24.37 -3.35
CA GLY A 30 -22.76 -23.25 -2.52
C GLY A 30 -23.20 -22.00 -3.30
N SER A 31 -22.64 -21.76 -4.49
CA SER A 31 -22.81 -20.49 -5.20
C SER A 31 -24.16 -20.38 -5.92
N ALA A 32 -24.58 -21.39 -6.69
CA ALA A 32 -25.84 -21.36 -7.43
C ALA A 32 -27.07 -21.31 -6.51
N LYS A 33 -27.03 -22.03 -5.39
CA LYS A 33 -28.11 -22.03 -4.38
C LYS A 33 -28.39 -20.63 -3.82
N ILE A 34 -27.35 -19.83 -3.59
CA ILE A 34 -27.49 -18.43 -3.12
C ILE A 34 -28.27 -17.59 -4.13
N TYR A 35 -27.97 -17.73 -5.43
CA TYR A 35 -28.68 -17.02 -6.49
C TYR A 35 -30.13 -17.47 -6.64
N PHE A 36 -30.39 -18.77 -6.48
CA PHE A 36 -31.76 -19.30 -6.46
C PHE A 36 -32.57 -18.75 -5.29
N ASP A 37 -32.02 -18.84 -4.08
CA ASP A 37 -32.70 -18.36 -2.87
C ASP A 37 -32.98 -16.85 -2.97
N LYS A 38 -32.02 -16.07 -3.47
CA LYS A 38 -32.20 -14.63 -3.71
C LYS A 38 -33.22 -14.32 -4.81
N GLY A 39 -33.21 -15.06 -5.92
CA GLY A 39 -34.19 -14.89 -6.99
C GLY A 39 -35.61 -15.22 -6.54
N VAL A 40 -35.78 -16.25 -5.70
CA VAL A 40 -37.06 -16.57 -5.06
C VAL A 40 -37.48 -15.44 -4.11
N GLN A 41 -36.57 -14.90 -3.30
CA GLN A 41 -36.88 -13.76 -2.45
C GLN A 41 -37.41 -12.57 -3.27
N GLU A 42 -36.67 -12.10 -4.27
CA GLU A 42 -37.04 -10.96 -5.10
C GLU A 42 -38.41 -11.15 -5.76
N TYR A 43 -38.72 -12.36 -6.22
CA TYR A 43 -40.03 -12.68 -6.77
C TYR A 43 -41.14 -12.56 -5.72
N LEU A 44 -40.88 -12.99 -4.48
CA LEU A 44 -41.82 -12.82 -3.37
C LEU A 44 -42.02 -11.35 -2.98
N GLN A 45 -41.01 -10.50 -3.20
CA GLN A 45 -41.11 -9.04 -2.98
C GLN A 45 -41.84 -8.31 -4.13
N GLY A 46 -42.25 -9.03 -5.19
CA GLY A 46 -42.86 -8.46 -6.38
C GLY A 46 -41.86 -7.90 -7.40
N ASN A 47 -40.55 -8.02 -7.13
CA ASN A 47 -39.49 -7.54 -8.01
C ASN A 47 -39.16 -8.59 -9.09
N THR A 48 -40.06 -8.78 -10.04
CA THR A 48 -39.92 -9.80 -11.10
C THR A 48 -38.63 -9.64 -11.91
N ASP A 49 -38.20 -8.42 -12.25
CA ASP A 49 -36.96 -8.20 -13.02
C ASP A 49 -35.70 -8.60 -12.24
N ALA A 50 -35.64 -8.28 -10.94
CA ALA A 50 -34.54 -8.68 -10.07
C ALA A 50 -34.54 -10.20 -9.86
N ALA A 51 -35.72 -10.81 -9.76
CA ALA A 51 -35.86 -12.26 -9.68
C ALA A 51 -35.30 -12.94 -10.94
N ILE A 52 -35.71 -12.48 -12.13
CA ILE A 52 -35.22 -13.01 -13.42
C ILE A 52 -33.70 -12.95 -13.47
N LYS A 53 -33.10 -11.81 -13.11
CA LYS A 53 -31.65 -11.62 -13.13
C LYS A 53 -30.92 -12.58 -12.18
N ASN A 54 -31.35 -12.69 -10.93
CA ASN A 54 -30.69 -13.58 -9.98
C ASN A 54 -30.82 -15.06 -10.40
N ILE A 55 -31.96 -15.47 -10.96
CA ILE A 55 -32.11 -16.83 -11.48
C ILE A 55 -31.26 -17.06 -12.74
N GLU A 56 -31.14 -16.06 -13.62
CA GLU A 56 -30.24 -16.09 -14.80
C GLU A 56 -28.77 -16.28 -14.38
N ASP A 57 -28.33 -15.53 -13.36
CA ASP A 57 -26.99 -15.65 -12.77
C ASP A 57 -26.78 -17.04 -12.13
N GLY A 58 -27.79 -17.60 -11.47
CA GLY A 58 -27.76 -18.96 -10.93
C GLY A 58 -27.64 -20.04 -12.01
N LEU A 59 -28.40 -19.89 -13.10
CA LEU A 59 -28.36 -20.78 -14.26
C LEU A 59 -27.05 -20.67 -15.06
N ALA A 60 -26.34 -19.54 -14.98
CA ALA A 60 -25.01 -19.42 -15.56
C ALA A 60 -23.99 -20.33 -14.85
N ILE A 61 -24.21 -20.62 -13.56
CA ILE A 61 -23.37 -21.49 -12.74
C ILE A 61 -23.81 -22.96 -12.86
N GLU A 62 -25.11 -23.24 -12.68
CA GLU A 62 -25.70 -24.57 -12.79
C GLU A 62 -26.70 -24.64 -13.95
N LYS A 63 -26.17 -24.83 -15.16
CA LYS A 63 -26.98 -24.83 -16.40
C LYS A 63 -28.09 -25.87 -16.42
N ASP A 64 -27.86 -27.04 -15.82
CA ASP A 64 -28.78 -28.18 -15.84
C ASP A 64 -29.73 -28.24 -14.63
N ASN A 65 -29.79 -27.16 -13.83
CA ASN A 65 -30.67 -27.12 -12.66
C ASN A 65 -32.13 -26.97 -13.10
N LYS A 66 -32.83 -28.11 -13.21
CA LYS A 66 -34.23 -28.20 -13.64
C LYS A 66 -35.18 -27.30 -12.84
N LYS A 67 -34.91 -27.12 -11.53
CA LYS A 67 -35.75 -26.26 -10.65
C LYS A 67 -35.57 -24.78 -10.99
N MET A 68 -34.33 -24.34 -11.20
CA MET A 68 -34.04 -22.96 -11.61
C MET A 68 -34.58 -22.67 -13.01
N GLN A 69 -34.44 -23.62 -13.95
CA GLN A 69 -34.98 -23.48 -15.31
C GLN A 69 -36.51 -23.33 -15.30
N ALA A 70 -37.21 -24.18 -14.54
CA ALA A 70 -38.67 -24.10 -14.42
C ALA A 70 -39.14 -22.75 -13.85
N LEU A 71 -38.47 -22.26 -12.80
CA LEU A 71 -38.76 -20.95 -12.22
C LEU A 71 -38.44 -19.82 -13.21
N PHE A 72 -37.31 -19.89 -13.90
CA PHE A 72 -36.88 -18.88 -14.87
C PHE A 72 -37.88 -18.74 -16.01
N ILE A 73 -38.33 -19.86 -16.59
CA ILE A 73 -39.33 -19.88 -17.67
C ILE A 73 -40.63 -19.22 -17.21
N LYS A 74 -41.10 -19.56 -16.00
CA LYS A 74 -42.30 -18.95 -15.42
C LYS A 74 -42.17 -17.43 -15.32
N LEU A 75 -41.06 -16.95 -14.75
CA LEU A 75 -40.82 -15.51 -14.57
C LEU A 75 -40.75 -14.77 -15.92
N LEU A 76 -40.11 -15.36 -16.92
CA LEU A 76 -40.02 -14.77 -18.26
C LEU A 76 -41.39 -14.67 -18.95
N ILE A 77 -42.23 -15.71 -18.84
CA ILE A 77 -43.58 -15.68 -19.42
C ILE A 77 -44.45 -14.68 -18.66
N GLU A 78 -44.43 -14.69 -17.32
CA GLU A 78 -45.20 -13.76 -16.51
C GLU A 78 -44.85 -12.29 -16.81
N GLN A 79 -43.55 -11.98 -16.92
CA GLN A 79 -43.10 -10.64 -17.25
C GLN A 79 -43.46 -10.25 -18.70
N GLY A 80 -43.31 -11.18 -19.65
CA GLY A 80 -43.73 -10.97 -21.04
C GLY A 80 -45.24 -10.70 -21.15
N THR A 81 -46.07 -11.44 -20.43
CA THR A 81 -47.52 -11.21 -20.37
C THR A 81 -47.87 -9.87 -19.73
N ARG A 82 -47.23 -9.50 -18.61
CA ARG A 82 -47.46 -8.20 -17.96
C ARG A 82 -47.17 -7.03 -18.91
N PHE A 83 -46.06 -7.09 -19.64
CA PHE A 83 -45.74 -6.07 -20.64
C PHE A 83 -46.75 -6.07 -21.79
N TYR A 84 -47.25 -7.23 -22.21
CA TYR A 84 -48.32 -7.32 -23.20
C TYR A 84 -49.62 -6.66 -22.73
N GLU A 85 -50.07 -6.93 -21.51
CA GLU A 85 -51.26 -6.32 -20.89
C GLU A 85 -51.12 -4.80 -20.79
N GLN A 86 -49.91 -4.32 -20.51
CA GLN A 86 -49.56 -2.90 -20.46
C GLN A 86 -49.38 -2.27 -21.86
N LYS A 87 -49.63 -3.04 -22.94
CA LYS A 87 -49.42 -2.64 -24.35
C LYS A 87 -47.97 -2.28 -24.70
N GLN A 88 -47.03 -2.68 -23.87
CA GLN A 88 -45.59 -2.52 -24.07
C GLN A 88 -45.03 -3.69 -24.88
N TYR A 89 -45.47 -3.81 -26.14
CA TYR A 89 -45.13 -4.96 -26.98
C TYR A 89 -43.63 -5.06 -27.29
N ASN A 90 -42.92 -3.92 -27.39
CA ASN A 90 -41.47 -3.88 -27.58
C ASN A 90 -40.71 -4.51 -26.41
N ASP A 91 -41.21 -4.32 -25.18
CA ASP A 91 -40.59 -4.86 -23.97
C ASP A 91 -40.99 -6.32 -23.72
N ALA A 92 -42.18 -6.74 -24.16
CA ALA A 92 -42.66 -8.12 -24.01
C ALA A 92 -41.87 -9.14 -24.85
N VAL A 93 -41.56 -8.81 -26.11
CA VAL A 93 -40.94 -9.73 -27.09
C VAL A 93 -39.61 -10.33 -26.61
N PRO A 94 -38.66 -9.58 -26.04
CA PRO A 94 -37.40 -10.13 -25.53
C PRO A 94 -37.58 -11.23 -24.46
N TYR A 95 -38.48 -11.05 -23.50
CA TYR A 95 -38.71 -12.04 -22.43
C TYR A 95 -39.36 -13.30 -22.99
N LEU A 96 -40.33 -13.16 -23.89
CA LEU A 96 -40.98 -14.31 -24.55
C LEU A 96 -40.00 -15.07 -25.45
N LYS A 97 -39.14 -14.37 -26.21
CA LYS A 97 -38.08 -15.01 -27.01
C LYS A 97 -37.06 -15.76 -26.14
N LYS A 98 -36.70 -15.21 -24.98
CA LYS A 98 -35.88 -15.93 -23.99
C LYS A 98 -36.59 -17.21 -23.52
N ALA A 99 -37.90 -17.18 -23.26
CA ALA A 99 -38.66 -18.37 -22.83
C ALA A 99 -38.72 -19.47 -23.90
N VAL A 100 -38.89 -19.11 -25.18
CA VAL A 100 -38.89 -20.07 -26.31
C VAL A 100 -37.59 -20.85 -26.42
N LYS A 101 -36.45 -20.27 -26.01
CA LYS A 101 -35.15 -20.97 -26.00
C LYS A 101 -35.16 -22.21 -25.10
N TYR A 102 -35.93 -22.18 -24.02
CA TYR A 102 -36.03 -23.29 -23.07
C TYR A 102 -37.18 -24.24 -23.40
N ILE A 103 -38.25 -23.74 -24.05
CA ILE A 103 -39.39 -24.56 -24.49
C ILE A 103 -39.75 -24.22 -25.95
N PRO A 104 -38.97 -24.71 -26.93
CA PRO A 104 -39.17 -24.35 -28.33
C PRO A 104 -40.46 -24.91 -28.92
N GLU A 105 -41.00 -25.99 -28.35
CA GLU A 105 -42.20 -26.67 -28.85
C GLU A 105 -43.52 -26.03 -28.38
N ASN A 106 -43.46 -25.05 -27.47
CA ASN A 106 -44.67 -24.41 -26.94
C ASN A 106 -45.23 -23.41 -27.98
N LYS A 107 -46.27 -23.86 -28.70
CA LYS A 107 -46.97 -23.05 -29.72
C LYS A 107 -47.60 -21.79 -29.14
N ASP A 108 -48.09 -21.84 -27.91
CA ASP A 108 -48.80 -20.71 -27.31
C ASP A 108 -47.86 -19.51 -27.06
N ILE A 109 -46.61 -19.75 -26.67
CA ILE A 109 -45.60 -18.69 -26.55
C ILE A 109 -45.21 -18.12 -27.92
N GLN A 110 -45.12 -18.97 -28.94
CA GLN A 110 -44.86 -18.54 -30.32
C GLN A 110 -46.01 -17.66 -30.85
N ASP A 111 -47.26 -18.04 -30.57
CA ASP A 111 -48.45 -17.29 -30.93
C ASP A 111 -48.48 -15.94 -30.18
N MET A 112 -48.10 -15.90 -28.90
CA MET A 112 -47.96 -14.64 -28.16
C MET A 112 -46.90 -13.71 -28.77
N ILE A 113 -45.74 -14.23 -29.18
CA ILE A 113 -44.71 -13.44 -29.86
C ILE A 113 -45.26 -12.89 -31.19
N TYR A 114 -45.92 -13.74 -31.98
CA TYR A 114 -46.54 -13.33 -33.24
C TYR A 114 -47.55 -12.20 -33.03
N LEU A 115 -48.36 -12.27 -31.97
CA LEU A 115 -49.34 -11.23 -31.65
C LEU A 115 -48.69 -9.94 -31.18
N CYS A 116 -47.64 -10.00 -30.35
CA CYS A 116 -46.84 -8.82 -30.01
C CYS A 116 -46.27 -8.16 -31.28
N GLU A 117 -45.66 -8.96 -32.16
CA GLU A 117 -45.03 -8.47 -33.39
C GLU A 117 -46.06 -7.94 -34.41
N LYS A 118 -47.28 -8.49 -34.45
CA LYS A 118 -48.40 -7.98 -35.23
C LYS A 118 -48.80 -6.56 -34.79
N GLN A 119 -48.84 -6.31 -33.48
CA GLN A 119 -49.16 -4.98 -32.92
C GLN A 119 -48.04 -3.94 -33.14
N LEU A 120 -46.81 -4.41 -33.39
CA LEU A 120 -45.65 -3.57 -33.68
C LEU A 120 -45.50 -3.17 -35.17
N ARG A 121 -46.31 -3.73 -36.08
CA ARG A 121 -46.27 -3.35 -37.51
C ARG A 121 -46.88 -1.95 -37.70
N PRO A 122 -46.22 -1.03 -38.44
CA PRO A 122 -46.82 0.27 -38.76
C PRO A 122 -48.11 0.08 -39.57
N GLN A 123 -49.23 0.69 -39.14
CA GLN A 123 -50.42 0.81 -39.98
C GLN A 123 -50.10 1.73 -41.17
N GLN A 124 -49.80 1.17 -42.34
CA GLN A 124 -49.71 1.93 -43.59
C GLN A 124 -51.00 1.76 -44.39
N GLN A 125 -51.82 2.81 -44.43
CA GLN A 125 -52.57 3.21 -45.63
C GLN A 125 -53.09 4.65 -45.49
N VAL A 126 -52.32 5.62 -45.98
CA VAL A 126 -52.83 6.75 -46.78
C VAL A 126 -51.73 7.14 -47.77
N ILE A 127 -52.14 7.56 -48.98
CA ILE A 127 -51.36 8.04 -50.15
C ILE A 127 -51.01 6.89 -51.11
N ALA A 128 -51.48 6.81 -52.36
CA ALA A 128 -52.11 7.77 -53.26
C ALA A 128 -52.98 7.04 -54.29
N LEU A 129 -53.96 7.73 -54.86
CA LEU A 129 -54.04 7.98 -56.31
C LEU A 129 -55.07 9.09 -56.55
N GLN A 130 -54.59 10.18 -57.16
CA GLN A 130 -55.43 11.25 -57.69
C GLN A 130 -56.25 10.73 -58.87
N GLY A 131 -57.53 11.14 -58.92
CA GLY A 131 -58.32 11.10 -60.15
C GLY A 131 -59.82 11.00 -59.93
N GLY A 132 -60.51 12.15 -60.00
CA GLY A 132 -61.89 12.21 -60.51
C GLY A 132 -63.07 12.09 -59.52
N ALA A 133 -63.65 13.25 -59.21
CA ALA A 133 -65.08 13.54 -59.15
C ALA A 133 -66.05 12.77 -58.22
N THR A 134 -66.73 13.59 -57.40
CA THR A 134 -68.09 13.48 -56.85
C THR A 134 -68.41 12.51 -55.70
N GLY A 135 -68.75 13.10 -54.55
CA GLY A 135 -69.98 12.74 -53.83
C GLY A 135 -69.88 11.84 -52.60
N ALA A 136 -70.36 12.38 -51.48
CA ALA A 136 -71.05 11.71 -50.37
C ALA A 136 -70.24 10.89 -49.32
N ALA A 137 -70.08 11.52 -48.16
CA ALA A 137 -70.54 11.08 -46.84
C ALA A 137 -70.47 9.59 -46.44
N GLY A 138 -69.81 9.38 -45.29
CA GLY A 138 -70.34 8.54 -44.21
C GLY A 138 -69.98 7.06 -44.26
N GLY A 139 -69.24 6.58 -43.25
CA GLY A 139 -69.05 5.15 -43.06
C GLY A 139 -67.94 4.82 -42.09
N LEU A 140 -68.18 5.09 -40.80
CA LEU A 140 -67.44 4.47 -39.70
C LEU A 140 -67.61 2.95 -39.81
N VAL A 141 -66.55 2.22 -40.16
CA VAL A 141 -66.56 0.76 -40.06
C VAL A 141 -65.58 0.34 -38.97
N VAL A 142 -66.15 0.14 -37.79
CA VAL A 142 -65.57 -0.63 -36.70
C VAL A 142 -65.49 -2.09 -37.17
N ILE A 143 -64.28 -2.62 -37.36
CA ILE A 143 -63.98 -4.06 -37.46
C ILE A 143 -62.62 -4.26 -36.78
N GLY A 144 -62.40 -5.09 -35.77
CA GLY A 144 -63.24 -5.94 -34.94
C GLY A 144 -62.30 -6.47 -33.85
N GLY A 145 -62.48 -6.01 -32.60
CA GLY A 145 -61.57 -6.35 -31.48
C GLY A 145 -61.93 -7.65 -30.75
N GLY A 146 -63.10 -8.24 -31.02
CA GLY A 146 -63.64 -9.31 -30.17
C GLY A 146 -63.14 -10.73 -30.46
N SER A 147 -62.55 -11.00 -31.62
CA SER A 147 -62.04 -12.34 -31.97
C SER A 147 -60.63 -12.58 -31.43
N ASP A 148 -59.77 -11.57 -31.54
CA ASP A 148 -58.38 -11.65 -31.07
C ASP A 148 -58.37 -11.69 -29.52
N GLU A 149 -59.23 -10.92 -28.84
CA GLU A 149 -59.32 -10.90 -27.37
C GLU A 149 -59.85 -12.23 -26.76
N LYS A 150 -60.82 -12.87 -27.42
CA LYS A 150 -61.31 -14.22 -27.02
C LYS A 150 -60.32 -15.33 -27.33
N MET A 151 -59.62 -15.24 -28.46
CA MET A 151 -58.51 -16.14 -28.79
C MET A 151 -57.37 -15.96 -27.77
N MET A 152 -57.12 -14.73 -27.33
CA MET A 152 -56.12 -14.39 -26.32
C MET A 152 -56.44 -14.92 -24.94
N SER A 153 -57.68 -14.79 -24.46
CA SER A 153 -58.09 -15.40 -23.18
C SER A 153 -57.92 -16.92 -23.23
N LYS A 154 -58.31 -17.58 -24.33
CA LYS A 154 -58.12 -19.03 -24.48
C LYS A 154 -56.66 -19.45 -24.59
N LEU A 155 -55.83 -18.66 -25.30
CA LEU A 155 -54.39 -18.88 -25.37
C LEU A 155 -53.75 -18.70 -24.00
N PHE A 156 -54.14 -17.67 -23.24
CA PHE A 156 -53.65 -17.45 -21.89
C PHE A 156 -54.02 -18.59 -20.94
N ASP A 157 -55.28 -19.02 -20.97
CA ASP A 157 -55.75 -20.17 -20.21
C ASP A 157 -55.00 -21.44 -20.60
N SER A 158 -54.71 -21.63 -21.90
CA SER A 158 -53.88 -22.74 -22.42
C SER A 158 -52.44 -22.65 -21.94
N VAL A 159 -51.80 -21.48 -22.01
CA VAL A 159 -50.41 -21.25 -21.52
C VAL A 159 -50.33 -21.56 -20.04
N GLN A 160 -51.26 -21.03 -19.24
CA GLN A 160 -51.32 -21.31 -17.80
C GLN A 160 -51.59 -22.80 -17.50
N GLN A 161 -52.45 -23.45 -18.30
CA GLN A 161 -52.77 -24.87 -18.14
C GLN A 161 -51.66 -25.81 -18.67
N GLN A 162 -50.85 -25.37 -19.63
CA GLN A 162 -49.66 -26.10 -20.09
C GLN A 162 -48.51 -25.92 -19.10
N GLN A 163 -48.39 -24.73 -18.48
CA GLN A 163 -47.47 -24.50 -17.36
C GLN A 163 -47.77 -25.44 -16.18
N SER A 164 -49.05 -25.63 -15.81
CA SER A 164 -49.40 -26.56 -14.73
C SER A 164 -49.04 -28.02 -15.07
N LYS A 165 -49.19 -28.43 -16.33
CA LYS A 165 -48.80 -29.78 -16.80
C LYS A 165 -47.28 -29.99 -16.88
N LEU A 166 -46.50 -28.98 -17.28
CA LEU A 166 -45.03 -29.04 -17.29
C LEU A 166 -44.44 -29.07 -15.87
N ILE A 167 -45.11 -28.42 -14.91
CA ILE A 167 -44.78 -28.51 -13.47
C ILE A 167 -45.13 -29.90 -12.91
N GLU A 168 -46.21 -30.53 -13.38
CA GLU A 168 -46.60 -31.91 -13.01
C GLU A 168 -45.68 -32.98 -13.62
N ALA A 169 -45.21 -32.81 -14.86
CA ALA A 169 -44.34 -33.77 -15.55
C ALA A 169 -42.93 -33.89 -14.95
N TYR A 170 -42.52 -32.96 -14.08
CA TYR A 170 -41.17 -32.90 -13.51
C TYR A 170 -41.11 -32.93 -11.97
N THR A 171 -42.21 -33.23 -11.26
CA THR A 171 -42.19 -33.18 -9.78
C THR A 171 -43.20 -34.10 -9.05
N GLU A 172 -42.70 -35.09 -8.31
CA GLU A 172 -43.07 -35.31 -6.89
C GLU A 172 -41.92 -34.74 -6.02
N PRO A 173 -42.15 -34.14 -4.84
CA PRO A 173 -43.40 -33.98 -4.07
C PRO A 173 -43.96 -32.54 -4.12
N GLN A 174 -45.30 -32.45 -4.14
CA GLN A 174 -46.10 -31.33 -4.64
C GLN A 174 -46.70 -30.37 -3.59
N ASP A 175 -46.31 -30.38 -2.31
CA ASP A 175 -47.06 -29.59 -1.32
C ASP A 175 -46.69 -28.11 -1.23
N THR A 176 -45.46 -27.71 -1.55
CA THR A 176 -44.99 -26.32 -1.37
C THR A 176 -45.37 -25.40 -2.53
N LEU A 177 -45.34 -25.89 -3.77
CA LEU A 177 -45.62 -25.06 -4.94
C LEU A 177 -47.12 -24.79 -5.15
N ARG A 178 -47.98 -25.79 -4.84
CA ARG A 178 -49.46 -25.62 -4.87
C ARG A 178 -49.96 -24.72 -3.74
N THR A 179 -49.34 -24.75 -2.56
CA THR A 179 -49.66 -23.84 -1.45
C THR A 179 -49.22 -22.40 -1.74
N LEU A 180 -48.05 -22.19 -2.35
CA LEU A 180 -47.52 -20.86 -2.73
C LEU A 180 -48.35 -20.11 -3.80
N ILE A 181 -49.07 -20.83 -4.67
CA ILE A 181 -49.90 -20.22 -5.72
C ILE A 181 -51.28 -19.80 -5.19
N GLY A 182 -51.85 -20.55 -4.24
CA GLY A 182 -53.16 -20.24 -3.64
C GLY A 182 -53.11 -19.34 -2.40
N LYS A 183 -51.99 -19.31 -1.66
CA LYS A 183 -51.77 -18.46 -0.47
C LYS A 183 -50.84 -17.28 -0.75
N SER A 184 -50.78 -16.86 -2.01
CA SER A 184 -49.66 -16.09 -2.57
C SER A 184 -49.34 -14.83 -1.77
N ASP A 185 -50.31 -14.06 -1.30
CA ASP A 185 -50.01 -12.76 -0.67
C ASP A 185 -49.77 -12.83 0.85
N GLU A 186 -50.47 -13.71 1.57
CA GLU A 186 -50.26 -13.91 3.02
C GLU A 186 -49.00 -14.72 3.32
N GLU A 187 -48.70 -15.76 2.51
CA GLU A 187 -47.45 -16.50 2.66
C GLU A 187 -46.25 -15.69 2.17
N ARG A 188 -46.39 -14.80 1.16
CA ARG A 188 -45.35 -13.82 0.80
C ARG A 188 -45.00 -12.94 1.99
N ALA A 189 -45.98 -12.40 2.71
CA ALA A 189 -45.73 -11.56 3.89
C ALA A 189 -45.02 -12.35 5.01
N ARG A 190 -45.47 -13.58 5.31
CA ARG A 190 -44.82 -14.44 6.32
C ARG A 190 -43.42 -14.90 5.90
N LEU A 191 -43.21 -15.19 4.62
CA LEU A 191 -41.89 -15.55 4.10
C LEU A 191 -40.94 -14.36 4.18
N MET A 192 -41.40 -13.15 3.87
CA MET A 192 -40.61 -11.92 4.04
C MET A 192 -40.19 -11.71 5.50
N GLU A 193 -41.06 -12.01 6.45
CA GLU A 193 -40.72 -11.96 7.88
C GLU A 193 -39.64 -13.00 8.25
N ILE A 194 -39.78 -14.24 7.78
CA ILE A 194 -38.80 -15.31 8.04
C ILE A 194 -37.44 -15.00 7.37
N LEU A 195 -37.47 -14.46 6.16
CA LEU A 195 -36.27 -14.12 5.39
C LEU A 195 -35.54 -12.93 6.01
N ASN A 196 -36.25 -11.86 6.39
CA ASN A 196 -35.67 -10.74 7.13
C ASN A 196 -35.04 -11.18 8.46
N LYS A 197 -35.73 -12.04 9.22
CA LYS A 197 -35.20 -12.57 10.48
C LYS A 197 -33.95 -13.42 10.27
N LYS A 198 -33.87 -14.17 9.16
CA LYS A 198 -32.67 -14.93 8.78
C LYS A 198 -31.55 -14.02 8.30
N ASP A 199 -31.83 -12.96 7.55
CA ASP A 199 -30.84 -11.98 7.09
C ASP A 199 -30.26 -11.16 8.25
N GLU A 200 -31.07 -10.83 9.26
CA GLU A 200 -30.59 -10.23 10.51
C GLU A 200 -29.70 -11.19 11.31
N ALA A 201 -30.06 -12.48 11.37
CA ALA A 201 -29.26 -13.52 12.03
C ALA A 201 -27.93 -13.78 11.28
N LEU A 202 -27.96 -13.84 9.95
CA LEU A 202 -26.76 -13.94 9.11
C LEU A 202 -25.90 -12.68 9.19
N GLY A 203 -26.52 -11.50 9.21
CA GLY A 203 -25.84 -10.22 9.34
C GLY A 203 -25.14 -10.05 10.68
N SER A 204 -25.77 -10.48 11.78
CA SER A 204 -25.17 -10.47 13.12
C SER A 204 -24.07 -11.54 13.29
N ALA A 205 -24.27 -12.75 12.77
CA ALA A 205 -23.24 -13.79 12.73
C ALA A 205 -22.03 -13.38 11.87
N MET A 206 -22.26 -12.81 10.69
CA MET A 206 -21.19 -12.30 9.83
C MET A 206 -20.50 -11.07 10.41
N LYS A 207 -21.19 -10.18 11.12
CA LYS A 207 -20.53 -9.06 11.83
C LYS A 207 -19.62 -9.56 12.95
N GLY A 208 -20.06 -10.56 13.72
CA GLY A 208 -19.26 -11.20 14.75
C GLY A 208 -18.00 -11.88 14.18
N GLN A 209 -18.16 -12.63 13.10
CA GLN A 209 -17.06 -13.33 12.43
C GLN A 209 -16.11 -12.37 11.68
N ARG A 210 -16.61 -11.30 11.06
CA ARG A 210 -15.78 -10.27 10.43
C ARG A 210 -14.97 -9.49 11.45
N SER A 211 -15.55 -9.19 12.61
CA SER A 211 -14.84 -8.49 13.70
C SER A 211 -13.68 -9.33 14.26
N THR A 212 -13.93 -10.60 14.57
CA THR A 212 -12.86 -11.50 15.05
C THR A 212 -11.80 -11.74 13.98
N LEU A 213 -12.18 -11.87 12.70
CA LEU A 213 -11.24 -11.97 11.58
C LEU A 213 -10.37 -10.71 11.43
N LEU A 214 -10.95 -9.51 11.53
CA LEU A 214 -10.19 -8.26 11.45
C LEU A 214 -9.24 -8.07 12.64
N ILE A 215 -9.67 -8.43 13.85
CA ILE A 215 -8.83 -8.35 15.06
C ILE A 215 -7.66 -9.34 14.97
N THR A 216 -7.92 -10.57 14.51
CA THR A 216 -6.88 -11.61 14.35
C THR A 216 -5.89 -11.25 13.24
N ILE A 217 -6.34 -10.74 12.10
CA ILE A 217 -5.47 -10.22 11.04
C ILE A 217 -4.66 -9.02 11.56
N GLY A 218 -5.29 -8.07 12.25
CA GLY A 218 -4.62 -6.91 12.82
C GLY A 218 -3.55 -7.28 13.85
N ALA A 219 -3.85 -8.24 14.74
CA ALA A 219 -2.88 -8.79 15.69
C ALA A 219 -1.72 -9.51 14.96
N GLY A 220 -2.01 -10.27 13.91
CA GLY A 220 -1.00 -10.92 13.08
C GLY A 220 -0.07 -9.91 12.39
N VAL A 221 -0.61 -8.83 11.83
CA VAL A 221 0.16 -7.74 11.21
C VAL A 221 1.03 -7.02 12.24
N LEU A 222 0.52 -6.77 13.45
CA LEU A 222 1.30 -6.16 14.52
C LEU A 222 2.43 -7.08 14.99
N ILE A 223 2.16 -8.36 15.22
CA ILE A 223 3.18 -9.34 15.62
C ILE A 223 4.24 -9.48 14.52
N PHE A 224 3.81 -9.58 13.25
CA PHE A 224 4.72 -9.62 12.12
C PHE A 224 5.55 -8.35 12.02
N GLY A 225 4.95 -7.17 12.22
CA GLY A 225 5.65 -5.89 12.25
C GLY A 225 6.68 -5.81 13.37
N VAL A 226 6.37 -6.33 14.56
CA VAL A 226 7.32 -6.39 15.69
C VAL A 226 8.46 -7.36 15.41
N ILE A 227 8.17 -8.56 14.89
CA ILE A 227 9.19 -9.54 14.51
C ILE A 227 10.08 -8.98 13.40
N PHE A 228 9.48 -8.39 12.37
CA PHE A 228 10.18 -7.73 11.27
C PHE A 228 11.05 -6.59 11.80
N PHE A 229 10.54 -5.77 12.71
CA PHE A 229 11.30 -4.70 13.35
C PHE A 229 12.48 -5.24 14.18
N LEU A 230 12.29 -6.31 14.96
CA LEU A 230 13.36 -6.93 15.74
C LEU A 230 14.43 -7.57 14.85
N VAL A 231 14.03 -8.24 13.76
CA VAL A 231 14.95 -8.79 12.77
C VAL A 231 15.66 -7.69 12.02
N TYR A 232 14.95 -6.66 11.56
CA TYR A 232 15.52 -5.49 10.88
C TYR A 232 16.50 -4.76 11.79
N TYR A 233 16.14 -4.54 13.06
CA TYR A 233 17.00 -3.91 14.06
C TYR A 233 18.23 -4.76 14.36
N GLY A 234 18.06 -6.08 14.51
CA GLY A 234 19.15 -7.03 14.71
C GLY A 234 20.10 -7.09 13.52
N MET A 235 19.57 -7.14 12.30
CA MET A 235 20.34 -7.12 11.04
C MET A 235 21.05 -5.78 10.85
N SER A 236 20.37 -4.66 11.10
CA SER A 236 20.95 -3.31 11.01
C SER A 236 22.09 -3.15 12.02
N ARG A 237 21.92 -3.66 13.25
CA ARG A 237 22.97 -3.63 14.28
C ARG A 237 24.11 -4.59 13.98
N ALA A 238 23.82 -5.76 13.41
CA ALA A 238 24.83 -6.72 12.97
C ALA A 238 25.60 -6.20 11.75
N ALA A 239 24.93 -5.52 10.82
CA ALA A 239 25.53 -4.83 9.68
C ALA A 239 26.41 -3.69 10.18
N ALA A 240 25.91 -2.82 11.07
CA ALA A 240 26.71 -1.77 11.68
C ALA A 240 27.91 -2.31 12.48
N ARG A 241 27.79 -3.47 13.14
CA ARG A 241 28.93 -4.14 13.80
C ARG A 241 29.92 -4.72 12.79
N ARG A 242 29.45 -5.32 11.69
CA ARG A 242 30.32 -5.84 10.62
C ARG A 242 31.02 -4.70 9.90
N GLU A 243 30.31 -3.62 9.59
CA GLU A 243 30.86 -2.39 9.05
C GLU A 243 31.85 -1.79 10.04
N ALA A 244 31.54 -1.70 11.34
CA ALA A 244 32.50 -1.21 12.33
C ALA A 244 33.75 -2.10 12.43
N VAL A 245 33.62 -3.43 12.37
CA VAL A 245 34.77 -4.35 12.39
C VAL A 245 35.56 -4.28 11.09
N LEU A 246 34.90 -4.21 9.93
CA LEU A 246 35.55 -4.04 8.63
C LEU A 246 36.22 -2.68 8.52
N VAL A 247 35.60 -1.62 9.04
CA VAL A 247 36.17 -0.27 9.13
C VAL A 247 37.34 -0.28 10.10
N GLN A 248 37.26 -0.94 11.25
CA GLN A 248 38.38 -1.06 12.18
C GLN A 248 39.52 -1.89 11.61
N GLN A 249 39.22 -2.95 10.86
CA GLN A 249 40.21 -3.74 10.13
C GLN A 249 40.82 -2.94 8.99
N GLN A 250 40.02 -2.18 8.25
CA GLN A 250 40.48 -1.27 7.21
C GLN A 250 41.32 -0.15 7.80
N GLU A 251 40.95 0.48 8.91
CA GLU A 251 41.73 1.49 9.60
C GLU A 251 43.04 0.92 10.14
N LYS A 252 43.03 -0.33 10.64
CA LYS A 252 44.25 -1.00 11.07
C LYS A 252 45.16 -1.35 9.89
N ILE A 253 44.60 -1.86 8.79
CA ILE A 253 45.37 -2.16 7.56
C ILE A 253 45.88 -0.87 6.95
N LEU A 254 45.04 0.14 6.80
CA LEU A 254 45.40 1.46 6.28
C LEU A 254 46.41 2.13 7.21
N GLY A 255 46.29 1.98 8.52
CA GLY A 255 47.26 2.45 9.50
C GLY A 255 48.61 1.74 9.40
N MET A 256 48.62 0.42 9.19
CA MET A 256 49.84 -0.36 8.93
C MET A 256 50.48 0.03 7.60
N VAL A 257 49.69 0.14 6.52
CA VAL A 257 50.14 0.57 5.19
C VAL A 257 50.62 2.03 5.21
N TYR A 258 49.96 2.90 5.96
CA TYR A 258 50.32 4.29 6.13
C TYR A 258 51.59 4.44 6.96
N GLN A 259 51.74 3.71 8.06
CA GLN A 259 53.00 3.67 8.81
C GLN A 259 54.15 3.09 7.98
N GLN A 260 53.88 2.05 7.20
CA GLN A 260 54.85 1.48 6.26
C GLN A 260 55.22 2.50 5.17
N ASN A 261 54.25 3.23 4.63
CA ASN A 261 54.51 4.29 3.65
C ASN A 261 55.24 5.48 4.26
N ILE A 262 54.95 5.88 5.50
CA ILE A 262 55.72 6.90 6.21
C ILE A 262 57.15 6.42 6.44
N ALA A 263 57.36 5.18 6.89
CA ALA A 263 58.69 4.63 7.09
C ALA A 263 59.48 4.54 5.77
N LEU A 264 58.83 4.15 4.67
CA LEU A 264 59.39 4.15 3.32
C LEU A 264 59.65 5.57 2.81
N THR A 265 58.78 6.53 3.12
CA THR A 265 58.93 7.93 2.73
C THR A 265 60.03 8.62 3.54
N GLN A 266 60.13 8.36 4.84
CA GLN A 266 61.22 8.84 5.71
C GLN A 266 62.56 8.21 5.31
N GLY A 267 62.58 6.92 4.96
CA GLY A 267 63.74 6.26 4.37
C GLY A 267 64.13 6.89 3.02
N ASN A 268 63.17 7.13 2.12
CA ASN A 268 63.39 7.82 0.85
C ASN A 268 63.79 9.30 1.03
N MET A 269 63.33 9.96 2.10
CA MET A 269 63.66 11.36 2.42
C MET A 269 65.08 11.46 2.98
N GLN A 270 65.50 10.52 3.83
CA GLN A 270 66.90 10.37 4.25
C GLN A 270 67.81 10.03 3.07
N LEU A 271 67.37 9.19 2.14
CA LEU A 271 68.12 8.89 0.90
C LEU A 271 68.19 10.10 -0.05
N ARG A 272 67.13 10.92 -0.13
CA ARG A 272 67.11 12.19 -0.89
C ARG A 272 68.00 13.29 -0.29
N LEU A 273 68.10 13.36 1.03
CA LEU A 273 69.00 14.28 1.74
C LEU A 273 70.47 13.85 1.64
N ALA A 274 70.73 12.56 1.39
CA ALA A 274 72.08 12.00 1.38
C ALA A 274 72.80 12.03 0.02
N ASN A 275 72.13 11.99 -1.15
CA ASN A 275 72.84 12.02 -2.45
C ASN A 275 71.94 12.34 -3.69
N GLN A 276 72.18 13.52 -4.29
CA GLN A 276 72.22 13.83 -5.74
C GLN A 276 71.01 13.68 -6.71
N PRO A 277 71.05 14.44 -7.85
CA PRO A 277 69.91 14.77 -8.71
C PRO A 277 69.79 13.81 -9.90
N ASN A 278 69.00 12.74 -9.74
CA ASN A 278 68.28 12.01 -10.80
C ASN A 278 67.87 10.65 -10.22
N VAL A 279 66.62 10.53 -9.79
CA VAL A 279 66.02 9.22 -9.50
C VAL A 279 64.66 9.15 -10.20
N PRO A 280 64.40 8.15 -11.06
CA PRO A 280 63.11 7.97 -11.70
C PRO A 280 62.00 7.82 -10.65
N GLN A 281 60.86 8.47 -10.88
CA GLN A 281 59.68 8.39 -10.02
C GLN A 281 59.22 6.93 -9.91
N LEU A 282 59.45 6.31 -8.75
CA LEU A 282 58.83 5.04 -8.39
C LEU A 282 57.39 5.33 -7.95
N GLU A 283 56.47 5.25 -8.91
CA GLU A 283 55.02 5.27 -8.71
C GLU A 283 54.61 4.01 -7.92
N ALA A 284 54.51 4.13 -6.59
CA ALA A 284 53.78 3.16 -5.78
C ALA A 284 52.26 3.42 -5.94
N PRO A 285 51.40 2.40 -6.08
CA PRO A 285 49.95 2.55 -6.25
C PRO A 285 49.26 2.83 -4.90
N GLY A 286 49.63 3.92 -4.24
CA GLY A 286 49.00 4.44 -3.03
C GLY A 286 48.23 5.71 -3.35
N ILE A 287 46.99 5.82 -2.87
CA ILE A 287 46.17 7.03 -3.01
C ILE A 287 46.96 8.20 -2.40
N THR A 288 47.32 9.17 -3.22
CA THR A 288 48.05 10.36 -2.78
C THR A 288 47.14 11.27 -1.94
N PRO A 289 47.67 12.10 -1.02
CA PRO A 289 46.87 13.08 -0.29
C PRO A 289 46.03 13.96 -1.23
N LYS A 290 46.58 14.34 -2.39
CA LYS A 290 45.87 15.11 -3.41
C LYS A 290 44.66 14.36 -4.00
N GLU A 291 44.78 13.06 -4.23
CA GLU A 291 43.66 12.23 -4.69
C GLU A 291 42.61 12.06 -3.59
N MET A 292 43.02 11.88 -2.32
CA MET A 292 42.08 11.79 -1.20
C MET A 292 41.21 13.03 -1.08
N LEU A 293 41.80 14.22 -1.24
CA LEU A 293 41.09 15.51 -1.15
C LEU A 293 40.09 15.74 -2.29
N ASN A 294 40.26 15.06 -3.43
CA ASN A 294 39.37 15.16 -4.59
C ASN A 294 38.44 13.94 -4.74
N ASP A 295 38.47 13.01 -3.79
CA ASP A 295 37.71 11.77 -3.88
C ASP A 295 36.19 12.03 -3.92
N PRO A 296 35.41 11.35 -4.77
CA PRO A 296 33.95 11.48 -4.79
C PRO A 296 33.29 11.21 -3.43
N ASN A 297 33.87 10.32 -2.62
CA ASN A 297 33.41 9.95 -1.29
C ASN A 297 33.88 10.96 -0.24
N ALA A 298 32.93 11.64 0.38
CA ALA A 298 33.21 12.65 1.40
C ALA A 298 33.95 12.11 2.64
N ARG A 299 33.83 10.81 2.96
CA ARG A 299 34.59 10.22 4.06
C ARG A 299 36.09 10.17 3.74
N ILE A 300 36.44 9.89 2.48
CA ILE A 300 37.83 9.86 2.01
C ILE A 300 38.37 11.28 1.96
N ARG A 301 37.60 12.26 1.47
CA ARG A 301 37.99 13.68 1.55
C ARG A 301 38.23 14.15 2.98
N ALA A 302 37.30 13.86 3.89
CA ALA A 302 37.45 14.19 5.31
C ALA A 302 38.70 13.54 5.94
N LYS A 303 39.07 12.33 5.48
CA LYS A 303 40.33 11.69 5.88
C LYS A 303 41.55 12.37 5.28
N GLY A 304 41.47 12.82 4.02
CA GLY A 304 42.50 13.65 3.40
C GLY A 304 42.77 14.92 4.20
N ILE A 305 41.72 15.55 4.73
CA ILE A 305 41.82 16.71 5.62
C ILE A 305 42.52 16.36 6.95
N GLU A 306 42.27 15.19 7.54
CA GLU A 306 43.04 14.70 8.71
C GLU A 306 44.50 14.39 8.37
N VAL A 307 44.82 13.99 7.13
CA VAL A 307 46.21 13.83 6.70
C VAL A 307 46.89 15.19 6.60
N ILE A 308 46.22 16.21 6.07
CA ILE A 308 46.73 17.60 6.08
C ILE A 308 47.05 18.06 7.51
N GLU A 309 46.23 17.72 8.50
CA GLU A 309 46.50 18.05 9.91
C GLU A 309 47.87 17.56 10.38
N ALA A 310 48.31 16.38 9.93
CA ALA A 310 49.61 15.80 10.29
C ALA A 310 50.78 16.48 9.56
N GLU A 311 50.56 17.03 8.37
CA GLU A 311 51.59 17.73 7.59
C GLU A 311 51.76 19.19 8.05
N LEU A 312 50.70 19.82 8.59
CA LEU A 312 50.73 21.23 9.00
C LEU A 312 51.42 21.49 10.35
N VAL A 313 52.01 20.49 11.01
CA VAL A 313 52.48 20.60 12.41
C VAL A 313 53.47 21.74 12.67
N ASN A 314 54.24 22.15 11.66
CA ASN A 314 55.24 23.24 11.76
C ASN A 314 54.98 24.39 10.77
N GLU A 315 53.77 24.50 10.22
CA GLU A 315 53.44 25.50 9.21
C GLU A 315 52.79 26.74 9.82
N ASP A 316 52.99 27.89 9.15
CA ASP A 316 52.41 29.17 9.58
C ASP A 316 50.91 29.24 9.35
N ALA A 317 50.22 30.08 10.13
CA ALA A 317 48.77 30.29 10.03
C ALA A 317 48.31 30.66 8.61
N SER A 318 49.09 31.47 7.89
CA SER A 318 48.77 31.84 6.50
C SER A 318 48.78 30.64 5.54
N VAL A 319 49.68 29.67 5.76
CA VAL A 319 49.77 28.45 4.93
C VAL A 319 48.59 27.54 5.24
N ALA A 320 48.31 27.33 6.53
CA ALA A 320 47.17 26.55 7.00
C ALA A 320 45.84 27.11 6.45
N GLU A 321 45.64 28.42 6.50
CA GLU A 321 44.44 29.07 5.93
C GLU A 321 44.31 28.83 4.43
N LYS A 322 45.39 29.02 3.66
CA LYS A 322 45.37 28.84 2.20
C LYS A 322 45.00 27.41 1.81
N ILE A 323 45.41 26.44 2.62
CA ILE A 323 45.14 25.02 2.40
C ILE A 323 43.73 24.62 2.88
N LEU A 324 43.29 25.10 4.04
CA LEU A 324 42.07 24.61 4.71
C LEU A 324 40.81 25.39 4.32
N LYS A 325 40.88 26.71 4.11
CA LYS A 325 39.70 27.52 3.76
C LYS A 325 38.97 27.06 2.48
N PRO A 326 39.64 26.56 1.42
CA PRO A 326 38.94 26.02 0.26
C PRO A 326 37.94 24.89 0.60
N PHE A 327 38.18 24.14 1.69
CA PHE A 327 37.29 23.06 2.13
C PHE A 327 36.09 23.55 2.95
N PHE A 328 36.00 24.84 3.24
CA PHE A 328 34.78 25.45 3.79
C PHE A 328 33.64 25.48 2.78
N GLU A 329 33.94 25.33 1.49
CA GLU A 329 32.94 25.26 0.41
C GLU A 329 32.63 23.81 -0.01
N ASP A 330 33.12 22.80 0.72
CA ASP A 330 32.83 21.40 0.39
C ASP A 330 31.33 21.11 0.56
N LYS A 331 30.76 20.37 -0.39
CA LYS A 331 29.36 19.94 -0.38
C LYS A 331 28.98 19.13 0.86
N ASP A 332 29.95 18.48 1.51
CA ASP A 332 29.72 17.64 2.68
C ASP A 332 30.09 18.34 3.99
N ASN A 333 29.12 18.42 4.88
CA ASN A 333 29.21 19.13 6.16
C ASN A 333 30.33 18.58 7.07
N ARG A 334 30.69 17.30 6.96
CA ARG A 334 31.78 16.69 7.74
C ARG A 334 33.15 17.16 7.25
N VAL A 335 33.31 17.33 5.94
CA VAL A 335 34.56 17.87 5.38
C VAL A 335 34.75 19.31 5.85
N ARG A 336 33.69 20.13 5.75
CA ARG A 336 33.69 21.51 6.25
C ARG A 336 34.07 21.60 7.73
N ALA A 337 33.41 20.79 8.57
CA ALA A 337 33.68 20.75 10.02
C ALA A 337 35.10 20.28 10.37
N ASN A 338 35.62 19.27 9.66
CA ASN A 338 37.00 18.81 9.85
C ASN A 338 38.02 19.91 9.52
N ALA A 339 37.82 20.62 8.40
CA ALA A 339 38.71 21.72 8.00
C ALA A 339 38.72 22.83 9.05
N ALA A 340 37.55 23.23 9.55
CA ALA A 340 37.43 24.27 10.57
C ALA A 340 38.05 23.85 11.91
N LYS A 341 37.82 22.61 12.34
CA LYS A 341 38.44 22.02 13.55
C LYS A 341 39.97 22.09 13.49
N ILE A 342 40.56 21.78 12.34
CA ILE A 342 42.03 21.82 12.17
C ILE A 342 42.52 23.26 12.12
N LEU A 343 41.83 24.13 11.37
CA LEU A 343 42.20 25.54 11.23
C LEU A 343 42.25 26.23 12.60
N TYR A 344 41.42 25.81 13.56
CA TYR A 344 41.42 26.35 14.92
C TYR A 344 42.82 26.36 15.57
N LYS A 345 43.67 25.35 15.29
CA LYS A 345 45.02 25.29 15.85
C LYS A 345 45.96 26.38 15.35
N PHE A 346 45.64 26.98 14.20
CA PHE A 346 46.47 27.94 13.48
C PHE A 346 45.86 29.34 13.47
N ASN A 347 44.55 29.42 13.21
CA ASN A 347 43.76 30.63 13.30
C ASN A 347 42.41 30.32 14.01
N PRO A 348 42.37 30.44 15.35
CA PRO A 348 41.15 30.27 16.13
C PRO A 348 40.02 31.21 15.70
N GLU A 349 40.33 32.45 15.34
CA GLU A 349 39.33 33.47 14.98
C GLU A 349 38.57 33.09 13.71
N ALA A 350 39.30 32.82 12.61
CA ALA A 350 38.69 32.42 11.35
C ALA A 350 37.94 31.08 11.45
N SER A 351 38.46 30.14 12.25
CA SER A 351 37.77 28.88 12.53
C SER A 351 36.45 29.11 13.27
N MET A 352 36.46 29.92 14.33
CA MET A 352 35.27 30.20 15.13
C MET A 352 34.23 31.03 14.38
N GLU A 353 34.65 31.97 13.53
CA GLU A 353 33.74 32.71 12.64
C GLU A 353 32.95 31.73 11.75
N PHE A 354 33.65 30.81 11.09
CA PHE A 354 33.02 29.81 10.23
C PHE A 354 32.13 28.83 11.00
N LEU A 355 32.60 28.31 12.15
CA LEU A 355 31.82 27.40 12.99
C LEU A 355 30.56 28.06 13.57
N ASN A 356 30.60 29.36 13.88
CA ASN A 356 29.44 30.13 14.28
C ASN A 356 28.39 30.20 13.16
N GLY A 357 28.82 30.29 11.90
CA GLY A 357 27.94 30.12 10.75
C GLY A 357 27.30 28.73 10.72
N MET A 358 28.10 27.67 10.86
CA MET A 358 27.61 26.29 10.82
C MET A 358 26.57 25.97 11.90
N ILE A 359 26.80 26.39 13.16
CA ILE A 359 25.88 26.09 14.28
C ILE A 359 24.56 26.87 14.22
N ASN A 360 24.50 27.94 13.43
CA ASN A 360 23.28 28.73 13.21
C ASN A 360 22.66 28.48 11.82
N ASP A 361 23.15 27.50 11.08
CA ASP A 361 22.64 27.15 9.75
C ASP A 361 21.20 26.61 9.83
N THR A 362 20.42 26.85 8.78
CA THR A 362 19.07 26.30 8.62
C THR A 362 19.06 24.78 8.51
N ASP A 363 20.07 24.18 7.86
CA ASP A 363 20.24 22.74 7.75
C ASP A 363 20.71 22.14 9.07
N LYS A 364 19.90 21.24 9.62
CA LYS A 364 20.20 20.55 10.87
C LYS A 364 21.49 19.73 10.80
N TRP A 365 21.82 19.15 9.64
CA TRP A 365 23.04 18.34 9.54
C TRP A 365 24.29 19.21 9.57
N THR A 366 24.20 20.42 9.03
CA THR A 366 25.26 21.45 9.14
C THR A 366 25.43 21.89 10.59
N ARG A 367 24.34 22.20 11.30
CA ARG A 367 24.39 22.48 12.75
C ARG A 367 25.02 21.35 13.54
N ALA A 368 24.61 20.11 13.28
CA ALA A 368 25.15 18.93 13.97
C ALA A 368 26.66 18.79 13.78
N SER A 369 27.17 18.99 12.55
CA SER A 369 28.60 18.97 12.26
C SER A 369 29.36 20.12 12.94
N GLY A 370 28.77 21.31 13.01
CA GLY A 370 29.33 22.45 13.75
C GLY A 370 29.47 22.16 15.24
N PHE A 371 28.40 21.68 15.90
CA PHE A 371 28.45 21.31 17.32
C PHE A 371 29.37 20.13 17.62
N TRP A 372 29.52 19.21 16.66
CA TRP A 372 30.54 18.17 16.75
C TRP A 372 31.95 18.78 16.76
N ALA A 373 32.27 19.65 15.80
CA ALA A 373 33.59 20.29 15.72
C ALA A 373 33.93 21.12 16.96
N LEU A 374 32.97 21.88 17.52
CA LEU A 374 33.15 22.59 18.80
C LEU A 374 33.53 21.63 19.94
N GLY A 375 32.88 20.46 20.01
CA GLY A 375 33.20 19.43 21.00
C GLY A 375 34.57 18.78 20.80
N GLU A 376 35.04 18.67 19.55
CA GLU A 376 36.39 18.18 19.22
C GLU A 376 37.48 19.20 19.56
N ILE A 377 37.23 20.50 19.34
CA ILE A 377 38.13 21.59 19.74
C ILE A 377 38.24 21.62 21.26
N GLY A 378 37.10 21.65 21.95
CA GLY A 378 37.02 21.40 23.39
C GLY A 378 37.81 22.37 24.26
N THR A 379 37.79 23.66 23.93
CA THR A 379 38.33 24.76 24.75
C THR A 379 37.24 25.36 25.64
N ASP A 380 37.63 26.17 26.63
CA ASP A 380 36.69 26.88 27.52
C ASP A 380 35.64 27.70 26.73
N GLY A 381 36.07 28.43 25.70
CA GLY A 381 35.17 29.18 24.82
C GLY A 381 34.17 28.29 24.08
N THR A 382 34.62 27.19 23.47
CA THR A 382 33.71 26.27 22.78
C THR A 382 32.75 25.55 23.73
N LEU A 383 33.18 25.25 24.96
CA LEU A 383 32.33 24.66 25.97
C LEU A 383 31.24 25.62 26.41
N ASN A 384 31.56 26.90 26.60
CA ASN A 384 30.56 27.92 26.92
C ASN A 384 29.51 28.05 25.80
N ILE A 385 29.92 28.05 24.53
CA ILE A 385 28.98 28.05 23.39
C ILE A 385 28.05 26.82 23.42
N LEU A 386 28.59 25.64 23.71
CA LEU A 386 27.79 24.42 23.83
C LEU A 386 26.78 24.49 24.99
N ILE A 387 27.17 25.05 26.13
CA ILE A 387 26.28 25.27 27.28
C ILE A 387 25.16 26.24 26.91
N ASP A 388 25.47 27.35 26.25
CA ASP A 388 24.49 28.37 25.89
C ASP A 388 23.44 27.85 24.88
N LYS A 389 23.83 26.88 24.03
CA LYS A 389 22.95 26.22 23.07
C LYS A 389 22.31 24.92 23.56
N ILE A 390 22.49 24.54 24.83
CA ILE A 390 22.04 23.24 25.36
C ILE A 390 20.52 23.01 25.25
N ASN A 391 19.73 24.08 25.16
CA ASN A 391 18.28 24.05 25.02
C ASN A 391 17.78 24.02 23.57
N GLU A 392 18.64 23.66 22.62
CA GLU A 392 18.27 23.50 21.22
C GLU A 392 17.02 22.60 21.06
N PRO A 393 15.99 23.03 20.31
CA PRO A 393 14.71 22.30 20.25
C PRO A 393 14.77 21.02 19.42
N ASP A 394 15.65 20.94 18.41
CA ASP A 394 15.80 19.73 17.61
C ASP A 394 16.50 18.62 18.42
N TYR A 395 15.81 17.48 18.55
CA TYR A 395 16.30 16.33 19.32
C TYR A 395 17.69 15.85 18.88
N HIS A 396 17.96 15.77 17.58
CA HIS A 396 19.25 15.28 17.09
C HIS A 396 20.38 16.26 17.38
N ILE A 397 20.09 17.56 17.28
CA ILE A 397 21.07 18.61 17.57
C ILE A 397 21.32 18.69 19.07
N LYS A 398 20.27 18.68 19.90
CA LYS A 398 20.41 18.61 21.35
C LYS A 398 21.23 17.40 21.78
N ARG A 399 20.94 16.22 21.22
CA ARG A 399 21.75 15.01 21.46
C ARG A 399 23.22 15.21 21.10
N MET A 400 23.51 15.88 19.98
CA MET A 400 24.89 16.18 19.59
C MET A 400 25.57 17.12 20.59
N ILE A 401 24.90 18.21 21.00
CA ILE A 401 25.41 19.17 21.98
C ILE A 401 25.72 18.46 23.31
N LEU A 402 24.78 17.69 23.86
CA LEU A 402 24.98 16.94 25.10
C LEU A 402 26.17 15.98 25.01
N ARG A 403 26.31 15.28 23.87
CA ARG A 403 27.44 14.38 23.61
C ARG A 403 28.76 15.15 23.50
N SER A 404 28.77 16.29 22.83
CA SER A 404 29.95 17.17 22.70
C SER A 404 30.39 17.67 24.06
N ILE A 405 29.48 18.21 24.89
CA ILE A 405 29.77 18.65 26.26
C ILE A 405 30.37 17.50 27.08
N LYS A 406 29.74 16.32 27.07
CA LYS A 406 30.24 15.15 27.81
C LYS A 406 31.63 14.74 27.34
N LYS A 407 31.88 14.74 26.04
CA LYS A 407 33.21 14.45 25.47
C LYS A 407 34.23 15.47 25.96
N THR A 408 33.95 16.77 25.81
CA THR A 408 34.85 17.84 26.24
C THR A 408 35.19 17.73 27.72
N ILE A 409 34.21 17.49 28.60
CA ILE A 409 34.46 17.27 30.03
C ILE A 409 35.33 16.02 30.26
N ALA A 410 35.16 14.96 29.48
CA ALA A 410 35.94 13.73 29.63
C ALA A 410 37.39 13.86 29.11
N THR A 411 37.61 14.59 28.02
CA THR A 411 38.90 14.64 27.34
C THR A 411 39.74 15.89 27.62
N LYS A 412 39.10 16.99 28.05
CA LYS A 412 39.71 18.32 28.17
C LYS A 412 39.59 18.96 29.56
N LYS A 413 39.21 18.17 30.57
CA LYS A 413 38.99 18.65 31.95
C LYS A 413 40.15 19.48 32.52
N SER A 414 41.40 19.09 32.27
CA SER A 414 42.58 19.78 32.80
C SER A 414 42.92 21.08 32.08
N GLU A 415 42.39 21.29 30.87
CA GLU A 415 42.66 22.46 30.03
C GLU A 415 41.59 23.56 30.19
N ILE A 416 40.50 23.29 30.92
CA ILE A 416 39.34 24.16 31.08
C ILE A 416 39.18 24.55 32.56
N PRO A 417 38.82 25.80 32.89
CA PRO A 417 38.51 26.21 34.25
C PRO A 417 37.48 25.30 34.94
N ASP A 418 37.76 24.95 36.21
CA ASP A 418 36.87 24.09 37.01
C ASP A 418 35.45 24.67 37.14
N GLU A 419 35.32 26.00 37.14
CA GLU A 419 34.04 26.70 37.16
C GLU A 419 33.18 26.37 35.93
N THR A 420 33.75 26.43 34.72
CA THR A 420 33.06 26.09 33.47
C THR A 420 32.66 24.62 33.44
N ILE A 421 33.55 23.72 33.91
CA ILE A 421 33.25 22.29 34.02
C ILE A 421 32.10 22.04 35.01
N LYS A 422 32.09 22.75 36.15
CA LYS A 422 31.01 22.67 37.14
C LYS A 422 29.68 23.14 36.54
N LYS A 423 29.66 24.31 35.89
CA LYS A 423 28.49 24.84 35.18
C LYS A 423 27.95 23.84 34.17
N ALA A 424 28.83 23.27 33.34
CA ALA A 424 28.44 22.27 32.34
C ALA A 424 27.78 21.04 32.97
N LYS A 425 28.35 20.50 34.06
CA LYS A 425 27.78 19.34 34.77
C LYS A 425 26.43 19.64 35.41
N GLU A 426 26.26 20.83 35.98
CA GLU A 426 24.99 21.27 36.55
C GLU A 426 23.90 21.35 35.49
N GLU A 427 24.20 21.93 34.32
CA GLU A 427 23.26 21.97 33.19
C GLU A 427 22.91 20.58 32.65
N LEU A 428 23.91 19.69 32.48
CA LEU A 428 23.64 18.29 32.10
C LEU A 428 22.73 17.59 33.12
N LEU A 429 22.95 17.79 34.42
CA LEU A 429 22.12 17.20 35.47
C LEU A 429 20.69 17.76 35.46
N LYS A 430 20.51 19.06 35.19
CA LYS A 430 19.19 19.67 35.02
C LYS A 430 18.45 19.00 33.87
N ILE A 431 19.05 18.93 32.69
CA ILE A 431 18.46 18.29 31.48
C ILE A 431 18.13 16.81 31.75
N GLN A 432 19.01 16.08 32.43
CA GLN A 432 18.74 14.69 32.80
C GLN A 432 17.49 14.55 33.69
N LYS A 433 17.31 15.47 34.65
CA LYS A 433 16.17 15.44 35.59
C LYS A 433 14.86 15.90 34.94
N THR A 434 14.90 16.99 34.17
CA THR A 434 13.70 17.61 33.60
C THR A 434 13.18 16.87 32.38
N GLU A 435 14.07 16.41 31.51
CA GLU A 435 13.74 15.85 30.20
C GLU A 435 14.05 14.35 30.08
N LYS A 436 14.58 13.73 31.14
CA LYS A 436 14.88 12.28 31.20
C LYS A 436 15.87 11.79 30.12
N TRP A 437 16.77 12.66 29.67
CA TRP A 437 17.85 12.27 28.76
C TRP A 437 18.81 11.27 29.42
N ILE A 438 19.24 10.26 28.66
CA ILE A 438 20.37 9.40 29.04
C ILE A 438 21.64 10.06 28.50
N ILE A 439 22.39 10.71 29.38
CA ILE A 439 23.56 11.53 29.03
C ILE A 439 24.87 10.74 29.18
#